data_AF-A0A7S2ZZE4-F1
#
_entry.id   AF-A0A7S2ZZE4-F1
#
_cell.length_a   1.000
_cell.length_b   1.000
_cell.length_c   1.000
_cell.angle_alpha   90.00
_cell.angle_beta   90.00
_cell.angle_gamma   90.00
#
_symmetry.space_group_name_H-M   'P 1'
#
loop_
_entity.id
_entity.type
_entity.pdbx_description
1 polymer ?
#
loop_
_entity_poly.entity_id
_entity_poly.type
_entity_poly.pdbx_seq_one_letter_code
_entity_poly.pdbx_strand_id
1 'polypeptide(L)'
;FEISANKSLDGVSRKISSRELTDAAVGKSAIEDLDEGADDYEMQKRILERSLPGVESDRMKRRAMAHCVRFSPTSRAWAAMTSEGLLLYSAGSKWTQSFDPTALEVDITAEAAEDAAARSDYPLAIQIAIRYGDSKLLSDLIYRTPVEAFSSVLQGIEPQHFEKLLTLLVSRIEQRPYVGFDLEFTQALLLEFGYRGLLGDLELVSAIRALQRSVSAHWDRLSGLCESNGHKIDFILSQCVLPKGEEVNGLSET
;
A
#
# COMPACT_ATOMS: atom_id res chain seq x y z
N PHE A 1 -13.18 -12.09 -3.89
CA PHE A 1 -12.55 -11.49 -5.08
C PHE A 1 -12.95 -12.29 -6.30
N GLU A 2 -13.33 -11.61 -7.37
CA GLU A 2 -13.74 -12.21 -8.64
C GLU A 2 -12.63 -11.98 -9.67
N ILE A 3 -12.26 -13.03 -10.40
CA ILE A 3 -11.12 -13.05 -11.33
C ILE A 3 -11.51 -12.43 -12.67
N SER A 4 -12.77 -12.57 -13.09
CA SER A 4 -13.29 -11.90 -14.28
C SER A 4 -14.81 -11.83 -14.19
N ALA A 5 -15.39 -10.73 -14.65
CA ALA A 5 -16.83 -10.57 -14.88
C ALA A 5 -17.21 -10.73 -16.37
N ASN A 6 -16.22 -11.08 -17.21
CA ASN A 6 -16.41 -11.19 -18.64
C ASN A 6 -17.09 -12.51 -19.01
N LYS A 7 -18.33 -12.43 -19.48
CA LYS A 7 -19.15 -13.59 -19.85
C LYS A 7 -18.71 -14.26 -21.15
N SER A 8 -17.78 -13.67 -21.91
CA SER A 8 -17.20 -14.32 -23.09
C SER A 8 -16.25 -15.46 -22.69
N LEU A 9 -15.71 -15.42 -21.46
CA LEU A 9 -14.82 -16.45 -20.93
C LEU A 9 -15.60 -17.61 -20.33
N ASP A 10 -15.06 -18.82 -20.54
CA ASP A 10 -15.59 -20.02 -19.92
C ASP A 10 -15.26 -20.06 -18.42
N GLY A 11 -16.23 -20.46 -17.60
CA GLY A 11 -16.09 -20.52 -16.13
C GLY A 11 -16.46 -19.25 -15.35
N VAL A 12 -16.88 -18.16 -16.01
CA VAL A 12 -17.33 -16.93 -15.33
C VAL A 12 -18.82 -16.99 -14.94
N SER A 13 -19.68 -17.54 -15.81
CA SER A 13 -21.12 -17.64 -15.54
C SER A 13 -21.44 -18.84 -14.65
N ARG A 14 -21.83 -18.58 -13.39
CA ARG A 14 -22.20 -19.64 -12.42
C ARG A 14 -23.57 -20.29 -12.67
N LYS A 15 -24.46 -19.60 -13.37
CA LYS A 15 -25.82 -20.07 -13.69
C LYS A 15 -26.10 -19.76 -15.16
N ILE A 16 -26.65 -20.74 -15.87
CA ILE A 16 -27.15 -20.56 -17.22
C ILE A 16 -28.51 -19.86 -17.12
N SER A 17 -28.66 -18.72 -17.79
CA SER A 17 -29.94 -18.01 -17.85
C SER A 17 -30.83 -18.65 -18.92
N SER A 18 -32.00 -19.16 -18.56
CA SER A 18 -32.94 -19.74 -19.53
C SER A 18 -33.47 -18.72 -20.54
N ARG A 19 -33.38 -17.42 -20.24
CA ARG A 19 -33.70 -16.32 -21.17
C ARG A 19 -32.68 -16.12 -22.29
N GLU A 20 -31.46 -16.58 -22.04
CA GLU A 20 -30.34 -16.51 -22.98
C GLU A 20 -30.23 -17.79 -23.83
N LEU A 21 -31.12 -18.77 -23.62
CA LEU A 21 -31.26 -19.94 -24.48
C LEU A 21 -32.19 -19.64 -25.66
N THR A 22 -31.83 -20.15 -26.82
CA THR A 22 -32.73 -20.24 -27.99
C THR A 22 -33.60 -21.49 -27.89
N ASP A 23 -34.63 -21.59 -28.73
CA ASP A 23 -35.59 -22.72 -28.76
C ASP A 23 -34.90 -24.09 -28.98
N ALA A 24 -33.68 -24.06 -29.56
CA ALA A 24 -32.81 -25.22 -29.73
C ALA A 24 -31.90 -25.53 -28.51
N ALA A 25 -32.14 -24.90 -27.35
CA ALA A 25 -31.32 -24.97 -26.15
C ALA A 25 -29.84 -24.52 -26.33
N VAL A 26 -29.55 -23.76 -27.39
CA VAL A 26 -28.23 -23.15 -27.64
C VAL A 26 -28.19 -21.73 -27.06
N GLY A 27 -27.11 -21.37 -26.36
CA GLY A 27 -26.94 -20.02 -25.82
C GLY A 27 -26.81 -18.98 -26.93
N LYS A 28 -27.54 -17.86 -26.83
CA LYS A 28 -27.55 -16.75 -27.81
C LYS A 28 -26.16 -16.19 -28.13
N SER A 29 -25.27 -16.13 -27.14
CA SER A 29 -23.87 -15.69 -27.35
C SER A 29 -23.08 -16.60 -28.28
N ALA A 30 -23.39 -17.90 -28.34
CA ALA A 30 -22.73 -18.82 -29.28
C ALA A 30 -23.16 -18.60 -30.73
N ILE A 31 -24.27 -17.89 -30.96
CA ILE A 31 -24.81 -17.56 -32.28
C ILE A 31 -24.33 -16.17 -32.71
N GLU A 32 -24.18 -15.21 -31.79
CA GLU A 32 -23.67 -13.86 -32.09
C GLU A 32 -22.20 -13.86 -32.55
N ASP A 33 -21.35 -14.76 -32.02
CA ASP A 33 -19.95 -14.93 -32.47
C ASP A 33 -19.83 -15.51 -33.92
N LEU A 34 -20.95 -15.84 -34.58
CA LEU A 34 -20.99 -16.40 -35.94
C LEU A 34 -21.29 -15.38 -37.03
N ASP A 35 -21.71 -14.16 -36.66
CA ASP A 35 -22.20 -13.16 -37.63
C ASP A 35 -21.06 -12.40 -38.33
N GLU A 36 -19.80 -12.67 -37.96
CA GLU A 36 -18.62 -12.19 -38.70
C GLU A 36 -18.27 -13.15 -39.86
N GLY A 37 -19.14 -13.21 -40.88
CA GLY A 37 -18.73 -13.50 -42.26
C GLY A 37 -18.88 -14.91 -42.83
N ALA A 38 -19.81 -15.74 -42.34
CA ALA A 38 -20.04 -17.08 -42.90
C ALA A 38 -21.41 -17.23 -43.59
N ASP A 39 -21.47 -16.89 -44.89
CA ASP A 39 -22.60 -17.15 -45.80
C ASP A 39 -22.81 -18.65 -46.12
N ASP A 40 -22.15 -19.55 -45.40
CA ASP A 40 -22.15 -20.98 -45.70
C ASP A 40 -23.14 -21.72 -44.77
N TYR A 41 -24.36 -21.92 -45.28
CA TYR A 41 -25.45 -22.68 -44.63
C TYR A 41 -24.99 -24.08 -44.13
N GLU A 42 -24.00 -24.71 -44.79
CA GLU A 42 -23.43 -25.98 -44.34
C GLU A 42 -22.57 -25.86 -43.09
N MET A 43 -21.88 -24.73 -42.90
CA MET A 43 -21.12 -24.46 -41.69
C MET A 43 -22.06 -24.27 -40.50
N GLN A 44 -23.16 -23.53 -40.69
CA GLN A 44 -24.20 -23.35 -39.68
C GLN A 44 -24.85 -24.69 -39.27
N LYS A 45 -25.16 -25.56 -40.24
CA LYS A 45 -25.74 -26.89 -40.00
C LYS A 45 -24.78 -27.82 -39.23
N ARG A 46 -23.50 -27.85 -39.59
CA ARG A 46 -22.46 -28.65 -38.89
C ARG A 46 -22.24 -28.22 -37.43
N ILE A 47 -22.50 -26.95 -37.10
CA ILE A 47 -22.35 -26.42 -35.74
C ILE A 47 -23.57 -26.74 -34.89
N LEU A 48 -24.77 -26.62 -35.45
CA LEU A 48 -26.02 -27.08 -34.82
C LEU A 48 -25.99 -28.59 -34.53
N GLU A 49 -25.45 -29.39 -35.44
CA GLU A 49 -25.24 -30.83 -35.26
C GLU A 49 -24.15 -31.15 -34.21
N ARG A 50 -23.15 -30.27 -34.04
CA ARG A 50 -22.14 -30.40 -32.99
C ARG A 50 -22.63 -29.94 -31.62
N SER A 51 -23.59 -29.02 -31.58
CA SER A 51 -24.22 -28.50 -30.35
C SER A 51 -25.37 -29.40 -29.86
N LEU A 52 -25.27 -30.72 -30.09
CA LEU A 52 -26.19 -31.70 -29.51
C LEU A 52 -25.98 -31.78 -27.99
N PRO A 53 -27.06 -31.96 -27.20
CA PRO A 53 -26.94 -32.12 -25.76
C PRO A 53 -26.04 -33.32 -25.43
N GLY A 54 -24.89 -33.08 -24.82
CA GLY A 54 -23.93 -34.13 -24.41
C GLY A 54 -22.76 -34.36 -25.38
N VAL A 55 -22.65 -33.61 -26.47
CA VAL A 55 -21.42 -33.59 -27.29
C VAL A 55 -20.61 -32.36 -26.87
N GLU A 56 -19.38 -32.55 -26.42
CA GLU A 56 -18.42 -31.46 -26.17
C GLU A 56 -18.04 -30.83 -27.51
N SER A 57 -18.91 -30.00 -28.08
CA SER A 57 -18.52 -29.02 -29.07
C SER A 57 -17.78 -27.89 -28.35
N ASP A 58 -16.57 -28.20 -27.91
CA ASP A 58 -15.65 -27.25 -27.31
C ASP A 58 -15.18 -26.27 -28.40
N ARG A 59 -16.05 -25.33 -28.76
CA ARG A 59 -15.60 -24.04 -29.28
C ARG A 59 -15.08 -23.25 -28.09
N MET A 60 -13.88 -23.67 -27.69
CA MET A 60 -12.77 -23.00 -27.02
C MET A 60 -13.05 -21.56 -26.54
N LYS A 61 -14.10 -21.36 -25.74
CA LYS A 61 -14.22 -20.14 -24.95
C LYS A 61 -12.98 -20.14 -24.06
N ARG A 62 -12.16 -19.09 -24.16
CA ARG A 62 -10.94 -19.01 -23.35
C ARG A 62 -11.36 -19.15 -21.89
N ARG A 63 -10.82 -20.15 -21.21
CA ARG A 63 -11.17 -20.42 -19.82
C ARG A 63 -10.61 -19.31 -18.93
N ALA A 64 -11.45 -18.78 -18.04
CA ALA A 64 -11.00 -17.89 -16.98
C ALA A 64 -10.10 -18.70 -16.04
N MET A 65 -8.79 -18.45 -16.13
CA MET A 65 -7.79 -19.13 -15.30
C MET A 65 -6.84 -18.13 -14.68
N ALA A 66 -6.37 -18.43 -13.46
CA ALA A 66 -5.26 -17.75 -12.83
C ALA A 66 -4.02 -18.64 -12.93
N HIS A 67 -2.99 -18.18 -13.63
CA HIS A 67 -1.73 -18.91 -13.82
C HIS A 67 -0.81 -18.80 -12.61
N CYS A 68 -0.76 -17.63 -11.98
CA CYS A 68 0.03 -17.42 -10.77
C CYS A 68 -0.64 -16.43 -9.83
N VAL A 69 -0.36 -16.59 -8.55
CA VAL A 69 -0.78 -15.66 -7.50
C VAL A 69 0.45 -15.31 -6.66
N ARG A 70 0.65 -14.02 -6.40
CA ARG A 70 1.72 -13.50 -5.54
C ARG A 70 1.16 -12.54 -4.52
N PHE A 71 1.50 -12.76 -3.26
CA PHE A 71 1.15 -11.85 -2.18
C PHE A 71 2.23 -10.80 -2.00
N SER A 72 1.83 -9.56 -1.71
CA SER A 72 2.74 -8.51 -1.26
C SER A 72 3.40 -8.95 0.05
N PRO A 73 4.69 -8.63 0.27
CA PRO A 73 5.34 -8.86 1.57
C PRO A 73 4.66 -8.11 2.74
N THR A 74 3.90 -7.04 2.44
CA THR A 74 3.07 -6.33 3.43
C THR A 74 1.68 -6.93 3.59
N SER A 75 1.36 -8.09 2.99
CA SER A 75 0.07 -8.81 3.07
C SER A 75 -1.22 -8.01 2.76
N ARG A 76 -1.12 -6.73 2.40
CA ARG A 76 -2.23 -5.81 2.09
C ARG A 76 -2.62 -5.79 0.62
N ALA A 77 -1.85 -6.45 -0.23
CA ALA A 77 -2.13 -6.57 -1.64
C ALA A 77 -1.67 -7.93 -2.14
N TRP A 78 -2.29 -8.39 -3.22
CA TRP A 78 -1.88 -9.58 -3.94
C TRP A 78 -2.19 -9.39 -5.42
N ALA A 79 -1.40 -10.01 -6.27
CA ALA A 79 -1.55 -9.96 -7.70
C ALA A 79 -1.86 -11.36 -8.22
N ALA A 80 -2.75 -11.45 -9.20
CA ALA A 80 -2.99 -12.66 -9.96
C ALA A 80 -2.76 -12.42 -11.45
N MET A 81 -1.97 -13.29 -12.08
CA MET A 81 -1.89 -13.35 -13.53
C MET A 81 -3.05 -14.20 -14.03
N THR A 82 -3.95 -13.58 -14.78
CA THR A 82 -5.16 -14.21 -15.32
C THR A 82 -5.12 -14.30 -16.83
N SER A 83 -6.05 -15.03 -17.42
CA SER A 83 -6.27 -15.09 -18.88
C SER A 83 -6.59 -13.73 -19.53
N GLU A 84 -7.02 -12.73 -18.75
CA GLU A 84 -7.29 -11.36 -19.22
C GLU A 84 -6.12 -10.41 -18.99
N GLY A 85 -5.21 -10.75 -18.08
CA GLY A 85 -4.08 -9.89 -17.71
C GLY A 85 -3.71 -9.98 -16.23
N LEU A 86 -2.89 -9.02 -15.78
CA LEU A 86 -2.45 -8.92 -14.39
C LEU A 86 -3.49 -8.15 -13.56
N LEU A 87 -4.12 -8.83 -12.61
CA LEU A 87 -5.05 -8.22 -11.67
C LEU A 87 -4.33 -7.92 -10.36
N LEU A 88 -4.30 -6.65 -9.97
CA LEU A 88 -3.77 -6.21 -8.69
C LEU A 88 -4.93 -5.96 -7.73
N TYR A 89 -5.05 -6.81 -6.71
CA TYR A 89 -5.99 -6.63 -5.62
C TYR A 89 -5.29 -6.02 -4.43
N SER A 90 -5.90 -5.01 -3.83
CA SER A 90 -5.48 -4.45 -2.56
C SER A 90 -6.65 -4.48 -1.60
N ALA A 91 -6.38 -4.88 -0.35
CA ALA A 91 -7.28 -4.61 0.75
C ALA A 91 -7.30 -3.09 0.95
N GLY A 92 -8.23 -2.42 0.27
CA GLY A 92 -8.35 -0.96 0.36
C GLY A 92 -8.71 -0.55 1.78
N SER A 93 -8.01 0.46 2.30
CA SER A 93 -8.31 1.14 3.56
C SER A 93 -9.58 2.02 3.52
N LYS A 94 -10.41 1.90 2.47
CA LYS A 94 -11.55 2.80 2.21
C LYS A 94 -12.94 2.21 2.50
N TRP A 95 -13.04 0.97 2.96
CA TRP A 95 -14.35 0.35 3.27
C TRP A 95 -14.29 -0.59 4.49
N THR A 96 -13.37 -0.32 5.41
CA THR A 96 -13.42 -0.92 6.77
C THR A 96 -13.35 0.19 7.81
N GLN A 97 -13.92 1.35 7.49
CA GLN A 97 -14.54 2.15 8.54
C GLN A 97 -15.86 1.44 8.86
N SER A 98 -15.72 0.31 9.56
CA SER A 98 -16.80 -0.19 10.41
C SER A 98 -17.30 1.04 11.16
N PHE A 99 -18.56 1.40 10.95
CA PHE A 99 -19.16 2.52 11.66
C PHE A 99 -18.93 2.28 13.14
N ASP A 100 -18.04 3.09 13.74
CA ASP A 100 -17.77 3.02 15.16
C ASP A 100 -18.84 3.90 15.84
N PRO A 101 -19.82 3.30 16.52
CA PRO A 101 -20.90 4.06 17.16
C PRO A 101 -20.37 5.00 18.25
N THR A 102 -19.15 4.78 18.75
CA THR A 102 -18.51 5.67 19.73
C THR A 102 -17.81 6.86 19.08
N ALA A 103 -17.57 6.85 17.78
CA ALA A 103 -16.97 7.98 17.05
C ALA A 103 -17.96 9.12 16.77
N LEU A 104 -19.20 9.01 17.25
CA LEU A 104 -20.29 9.99 17.09
C LEU A 104 -20.57 10.82 18.36
N GLU A 105 -19.63 10.90 19.29
CA GLU A 105 -19.75 11.80 20.44
C GLU A 105 -19.54 13.26 20.01
N VAL A 106 -20.28 14.19 20.64
CA VAL A 106 -20.24 15.64 20.34
C VAL A 106 -18.82 16.22 20.46
N ASP A 107 -17.96 15.59 21.25
CA ASP A 107 -16.60 16.03 21.54
C ASP A 107 -15.55 15.53 20.51
N ILE A 108 -15.94 14.75 19.50
CA ILE A 108 -15.03 14.19 18.48
C ILE A 108 -15.09 15.05 17.22
N THR A 109 -14.58 16.26 17.31
CA THR A 109 -14.49 17.21 16.19
C THR A 109 -13.06 17.71 16.00
N ALA A 110 -12.76 18.19 14.79
CA ALA A 110 -11.46 18.82 14.52
C ALA A 110 -11.22 20.06 15.39
N GLU A 111 -12.27 20.83 15.68
CA GLU A 111 -12.23 21.99 16.58
C GLU A 111 -11.87 21.58 18.01
N ALA A 112 -12.47 20.50 18.54
CA ALA A 112 -12.13 20.00 19.87
C ALA A 112 -10.67 19.52 19.97
N ALA A 113 -10.12 18.94 18.90
CA ALA A 113 -8.71 18.55 18.84
C ALA A 113 -7.77 19.77 18.85
N GLU A 114 -8.12 20.82 18.10
CA GLU A 114 -7.37 22.08 18.07
C GLU A 114 -7.44 22.80 19.42
N ASP A 115 -8.60 22.81 20.10
CA ASP A 115 -8.77 23.38 21.43
C ASP A 115 -7.96 22.62 22.50
N ALA A 116 -7.89 21.29 22.40
CA ALA A 116 -7.03 20.47 23.25
C ALA A 116 -5.54 20.78 23.02
N ALA A 117 -5.12 20.91 21.75
CA ALA A 117 -3.77 21.29 21.39
C ALA A 117 -3.41 22.71 21.88
N ALA A 118 -4.35 23.66 21.80
CA ALA A 118 -4.18 25.02 22.32
C ALA A 118 -3.97 25.05 23.84
N ARG A 119 -4.55 24.09 24.56
CA ARG A 119 -4.34 23.89 26.01
C ARG A 119 -3.07 23.11 26.35
N SER A 120 -2.24 22.76 25.36
CA SER A 120 -1.07 21.88 25.48
C SER A 120 -1.40 20.45 25.94
N ASP A 121 -2.65 20.00 25.78
CA ASP A 121 -3.07 18.63 26.05
C ASP A 121 -2.97 17.78 24.76
N TYR A 122 -1.74 17.44 24.41
CA TYR A 122 -1.42 16.64 23.22
C TYR A 122 -1.96 15.20 23.25
N PRO A 123 -1.94 14.46 24.38
CA PRO A 123 -2.51 13.12 24.44
C PRO A 123 -3.99 13.11 24.04
N LEU A 124 -4.78 14.03 24.60
CA LEU A 124 -6.20 14.14 24.28
C LEU A 124 -6.42 14.58 22.83
N ALA A 125 -5.67 15.58 22.35
CA ALA A 125 -5.79 16.07 20.98
C ALA A 125 -5.53 14.94 19.95
N ILE A 126 -4.50 14.13 20.18
CA ILE A 126 -4.14 13.01 19.30
C ILE A 126 -5.18 11.89 19.35
N GLN A 127 -5.70 11.55 20.54
CA GLN A 127 -6.81 10.59 20.65
C GLN A 127 -8.04 11.05 19.86
N ILE A 128 -8.43 12.32 19.99
CA ILE A 128 -9.56 12.89 19.24
C ILE A 128 -9.29 12.80 17.74
N ALA A 129 -8.10 13.18 17.28
CA ALA A 129 -7.75 13.14 15.86
C ALA A 129 -7.73 11.71 15.29
N ILE A 130 -7.27 10.73 16.07
CA ILE A 130 -7.33 9.31 15.67
C ILE A 130 -8.77 8.84 15.53
N ARG A 131 -9.65 9.18 16.49
CA ARG A 131 -11.08 8.82 16.46
C ARG A 131 -11.81 9.52 15.31
N TYR A 132 -11.48 10.79 15.06
CA TYR A 132 -12.02 11.58 13.95
C TYR A 132 -11.62 11.00 12.58
N GLY A 133 -10.42 10.41 12.47
CA GLY A 133 -9.98 9.68 11.29
C GLY A 133 -9.39 10.54 10.17
N ASP A 134 -9.15 11.84 10.39
CA ASP A 134 -8.42 12.68 9.43
C ASP A 134 -6.90 12.55 9.63
N SER A 135 -6.25 11.92 8.65
CA SER A 135 -4.79 11.73 8.65
C SER A 135 -4.01 13.05 8.55
N LYS A 136 -4.60 14.12 8.01
CA LYS A 136 -3.96 15.44 7.92
C LYS A 136 -3.95 16.13 9.27
N LEU A 137 -5.10 16.19 9.94
CA LEU A 137 -5.23 16.73 11.29
C LEU A 137 -4.27 16.03 12.25
N LEU A 138 -4.27 14.69 12.24
CA LEU A 138 -3.37 13.90 13.06
C LEU A 138 -1.90 14.17 12.73
N SER A 139 -1.57 14.36 11.45
CA SER A 139 -0.22 14.72 11.01
C SER A 139 0.24 16.07 11.54
N ASP A 140 -0.64 17.06 11.55
CA ASP A 140 -0.33 18.42 12.00
C ASP A 140 -0.17 18.47 13.53
N LEU A 141 -1.02 17.75 14.26
CA LEU A 141 -0.92 17.62 15.72
C LEU A 141 0.37 16.92 16.15
N ILE A 142 0.78 15.86 15.45
CA ILE A 142 2.07 15.19 15.70
C ILE A 142 3.22 16.18 15.53
N TYR A 143 3.23 17.03 14.49
CA TYR A 143 4.28 18.04 14.30
C TYR A 143 4.31 19.14 15.37
N ARG A 144 3.16 19.48 15.96
CA ARG A 144 3.09 20.46 17.06
C ARG A 144 3.51 19.88 18.40
N THR A 145 3.57 18.55 18.52
CA THR A 145 3.88 17.88 19.77
C THR A 145 5.39 17.95 20.03
N PRO A 146 5.82 18.41 21.21
CA PRO A 146 7.24 18.42 21.57
C PRO A 146 7.75 17.00 21.77
N VAL A 147 9.03 16.77 21.44
CA VAL A 147 9.65 15.44 21.43
C VAL A 147 9.62 14.80 22.82
N GLU A 148 9.76 15.60 23.87
CA GLU A 148 9.74 15.16 25.27
C GLU A 148 8.38 14.57 25.67
N ALA A 149 7.30 15.01 25.02
CA ALA A 149 5.94 14.57 25.32
C ALA A 149 5.53 13.30 24.58
N PHE A 150 6.34 12.78 23.64
CA PHE A 150 5.97 11.61 22.83
C PHE A 150 5.63 10.38 23.68
N SER A 151 6.44 10.06 24.68
CA SER A 151 6.18 8.90 25.54
C SER A 151 4.87 9.07 26.31
N SER A 152 4.60 10.25 26.88
CA SER A 152 3.35 10.52 27.60
C SER A 152 2.12 10.44 26.69
N VAL A 153 2.23 10.95 25.46
CA VAL A 153 1.18 10.86 24.44
C VAL A 153 0.89 9.39 24.12
N LEU A 154 1.92 8.61 23.82
CA LEU A 154 1.78 7.21 23.43
C LEU A 154 1.26 6.32 24.56
N GLN A 155 1.58 6.65 25.82
CA GLN A 155 1.04 5.95 26.98
C GLN A 155 -0.48 6.12 27.12
N GLY A 156 -1.01 7.30 26.79
CA GLY A 156 -2.45 7.57 26.80
C GLY A 156 -3.22 6.84 25.71
N ILE A 157 -2.57 6.36 24.65
CA ILE A 157 -3.26 5.80 23.48
C ILE A 157 -3.66 4.34 23.73
N GLU A 158 -4.89 4.02 23.34
CA GLU A 158 -5.42 2.66 23.39
C GLU A 158 -4.76 1.74 22.35
N PRO A 159 -4.59 0.44 22.66
CA PRO A 159 -3.86 -0.48 21.79
C PRO A 159 -4.46 -0.62 20.38
N GLN A 160 -5.78 -0.52 20.26
CA GLN A 160 -6.51 -0.61 18.99
C GLN A 160 -6.14 0.47 17.96
N HIS A 161 -5.61 1.59 18.43
CA HIS A 161 -5.30 2.74 17.58
C HIS A 161 -3.88 2.70 17.01
N PHE A 162 -3.02 1.84 17.56
CA PHE A 162 -1.63 1.93 17.19
C PHE A 162 -1.32 1.42 15.77
N GLU A 163 -2.07 0.46 15.23
CA GLU A 163 -1.88 0.04 13.82
C GLU A 163 -2.18 1.19 12.85
N LYS A 164 -3.22 1.98 13.16
CA LYS A 164 -3.59 3.18 12.38
C LYS A 164 -2.48 4.22 12.44
N LEU A 165 -1.94 4.48 13.63
CA LEU A 165 -0.79 5.39 13.82
C LEU A 165 0.43 4.92 13.05
N LEU A 166 0.78 3.64 13.16
CA LEU A 166 1.94 3.08 12.47
C LEU A 166 1.79 3.17 10.95
N THR A 167 0.61 2.85 10.42
CA THR A 167 0.31 3.00 8.98
C THR A 167 0.46 4.47 8.54
N LEU A 168 -0.01 5.42 9.35
CA LEU A 168 0.11 6.84 9.06
C LEU A 168 1.59 7.27 9.06
N LEU A 169 2.39 6.84 10.04
CA LEU A 169 3.82 7.14 10.09
C LEU A 169 4.59 6.59 8.88
N VAL A 170 4.28 5.37 8.43
CA VAL A 170 4.87 4.82 7.21
C VAL A 170 4.59 5.74 6.02
N SER A 171 3.33 6.19 5.87
CA SER A 171 2.97 7.10 4.77
C SER A 171 3.66 8.46 4.89
N ARG A 172 3.88 8.96 6.11
CA ARG A 172 4.60 10.21 6.36
C ARG A 172 6.07 10.11 6.00
N ILE A 173 6.74 9.05 6.47
CA ILE A 173 8.15 8.80 6.16
C ILE A 173 8.36 8.71 4.65
N GLU A 174 7.45 8.09 3.90
CA GLU A 174 7.57 8.00 2.44
C GLU A 174 7.34 9.33 1.70
N GLN A 175 6.47 10.22 2.21
CA GLN A 175 6.00 11.41 1.50
C GLN A 175 6.61 12.73 1.97
N ARG A 176 7.06 12.83 3.23
CA ARG A 176 7.48 14.09 3.86
C ARG A 176 9.00 14.14 4.06
N PRO A 177 9.58 15.36 4.05
CA PRO A 177 11.03 15.55 4.19
C PRO A 177 11.54 15.47 5.65
N TYR A 178 10.64 15.47 6.65
CA TYR A 178 10.98 15.55 8.07
C TYR A 178 11.29 14.18 8.70
N VAL A 179 12.19 13.42 8.06
CA VAL A 179 12.45 12.01 8.41
C VAL A 179 12.97 11.84 9.85
N GLY A 180 13.83 12.74 10.34
CA GLY A 180 14.39 12.64 11.69
C GLY A 180 13.32 12.68 12.80
N PHE A 181 12.38 13.63 12.67
CA PHE A 181 11.26 13.79 13.61
C PHE A 181 10.32 12.59 13.57
N ASP A 182 9.97 12.13 12.37
CA ASP A 182 9.09 10.98 12.19
C ASP A 182 9.75 9.67 12.71
N LEU A 183 11.07 9.53 12.59
CA LEU A 183 11.83 8.39 13.13
C LEU A 183 11.88 8.40 14.65
N GLU A 184 12.07 9.56 15.28
CA GLU A 184 12.08 9.69 16.73
C GLU A 184 10.71 9.34 17.34
N PHE A 185 9.62 9.84 16.73
CA PHE A 185 8.27 9.45 17.11
C PHE A 185 8.02 7.95 16.90
N THR A 186 8.50 7.40 15.78
CA THR A 186 8.39 5.95 15.49
C THR A 186 9.17 5.12 16.50
N GLN A 187 10.35 5.55 16.93
CA GLN A 187 11.14 4.86 17.95
C GLN A 187 10.39 4.82 19.28
N ALA A 188 9.86 5.96 19.73
CA ALA A 188 9.05 6.04 20.95
C ALA A 188 7.82 5.12 20.86
N LEU A 189 7.15 5.11 19.70
CA LEU A 189 6.02 4.22 19.42
C LEU A 189 6.42 2.74 19.56
N LEU A 190 7.50 2.31 18.89
CA LEU A 190 7.94 0.92 18.92
C LEU A 190 8.34 0.44 20.33
N LEU A 191 8.93 1.32 21.15
CA LEU A 191 9.28 1.00 22.54
C LEU A 191 8.03 0.73 23.39
N GLU A 192 7.01 1.60 23.30
CA GLU A 192 5.74 1.43 24.01
C GLU A 192 4.97 0.17 23.53
N PHE A 193 5.03 -0.11 22.22
CA PHE A 193 4.47 -1.34 21.66
C PHE A 193 5.14 -2.61 22.18
N GLY A 194 6.48 -2.61 22.23
CA GLY A 194 7.27 -3.72 22.73
C GLY A 194 6.95 -4.01 24.19
N TYR A 195 6.79 -2.96 25.00
CA TYR A 195 6.37 -3.07 26.40
C TYR A 195 4.97 -3.71 26.55
N ARG A 196 4.03 -3.36 25.67
CA ARG A 196 2.64 -3.87 25.71
C ARG A 196 2.45 -5.26 25.09
N GLY A 197 3.50 -5.86 24.50
CA GLY A 197 3.45 -7.24 23.99
C GLY A 197 2.55 -7.44 22.76
N LEU A 198 2.30 -6.39 21.97
CA LEU A 198 1.36 -6.42 20.84
C LEU A 198 1.87 -7.16 19.58
N LEU A 199 3.00 -7.88 19.68
CA LEU A 199 3.69 -8.53 18.55
C LEU A 199 2.93 -9.72 17.92
N GLY A 200 1.77 -10.10 18.46
CA GLY A 200 0.97 -11.22 17.97
C GLY A 200 0.01 -10.89 16.82
N ASP A 201 -0.33 -9.62 16.61
CA ASP A 201 -1.35 -9.25 15.61
C ASP A 201 -0.77 -9.24 14.19
N LEU A 202 -1.38 -10.05 13.31
CA LEU A 202 -1.01 -10.19 11.90
C LEU A 202 -1.05 -8.86 11.14
N GLU A 203 -2.02 -7.98 11.45
CA GLU A 203 -2.16 -6.67 10.84
C GLU A 203 -1.00 -5.75 11.23
N LEU A 204 -0.57 -5.81 12.48
CA LEU A 204 0.57 -5.04 12.98
C LEU A 204 1.89 -5.48 12.35
N VAL A 205 2.10 -6.79 12.17
CA VAL A 205 3.29 -7.32 11.49
C VAL A 205 3.42 -6.74 10.08
N SER A 206 2.30 -6.55 9.40
CA SER A 206 2.27 -5.98 8.06
C SER A 206 2.73 -4.51 8.02
N ALA A 207 2.28 -3.72 9.00
CA ALA A 207 2.65 -2.32 9.17
C ALA A 207 4.11 -2.16 9.61
N ILE A 208 4.62 -3.04 10.48
CA ILE A 208 6.03 -3.08 10.88
C ILE A 208 6.93 -3.38 9.69
N ARG A 209 6.56 -4.35 8.84
CA ARG A 209 7.33 -4.65 7.61
C ARG A 209 7.33 -3.49 6.63
N ALA A 210 6.21 -2.77 6.54
CA ALA A 210 6.13 -1.57 5.71
C ALA A 210 7.05 -0.47 6.24
N LEU A 211 7.07 -0.25 7.56
CA LEU A 211 7.99 0.66 8.22
C LEU A 211 9.46 0.28 8.01
N GLN A 212 9.80 -0.99 8.21
CA GLN A 212 11.17 -1.47 8.00
C GLN A 212 11.64 -1.16 6.57
N ARG A 213 10.76 -1.39 5.58
CA ARG A 213 11.06 -1.08 4.18
C ARG A 213 11.28 0.42 3.95
N SER A 214 10.40 1.27 4.47
CA SER A 214 10.51 2.73 4.28
C SER A 214 11.76 3.29 4.96
N VAL A 215 12.08 2.83 6.17
CA VAL A 215 13.30 3.24 6.90
C VAL A 215 14.56 2.76 6.18
N SER A 216 14.59 1.49 5.73
CA SER A 216 15.76 0.95 5.00
C SER A 216 15.98 1.71 3.69
N ALA A 217 14.91 2.03 2.96
CA ALA A 217 15.02 2.82 1.73
C ALA A 217 15.58 4.23 1.97
N HIS A 218 15.24 4.87 3.09
CA HIS A 218 15.84 6.16 3.47
C HIS A 218 17.27 6.02 3.94
N TRP A 219 17.59 4.98 4.70
CA TRP A 219 18.94 4.67 5.13
C TRP A 219 19.87 4.50 3.93
N ASP A 220 19.49 3.69 2.94
CA ASP A 220 20.30 3.44 1.74
C ASP A 220 20.54 4.72 0.91
N ARG A 221 19.56 5.64 0.90
CA ARG A 221 19.70 6.94 0.21
C ARG A 221 20.65 7.87 0.95
N LEU A 222 20.54 7.94 2.28
CA LEU A 222 21.29 8.89 3.09
C LEU A 222 22.72 8.40 3.38
N SER A 223 22.91 7.11 3.64
CA SER A 223 24.23 6.54 3.97
C SER A 223 25.25 6.81 2.87
N GLY A 224 24.92 6.47 1.63
CA GLY A 224 25.82 6.70 0.50
C GLY A 224 26.15 8.18 0.25
N LEU A 225 25.18 9.08 0.47
CA LEU A 225 25.41 10.52 0.36
C LEU A 225 26.30 11.03 1.49
N CYS A 226 26.04 10.60 2.73
CA CYS A 226 26.81 10.99 3.91
C CYS A 226 28.25 10.49 3.82
N GLU A 227 28.48 9.25 3.42
CA GLU A 227 29.82 8.67 3.22
C GLU A 227 30.58 9.42 2.12
N SER A 228 29.94 9.65 0.96
CA SER A 228 30.57 10.40 -0.14
C SER A 228 30.92 11.83 0.28
N ASN A 229 30.03 12.50 1.00
CA ASN A 229 30.26 13.86 1.48
C ASN A 229 31.35 13.90 2.55
N GLY A 230 31.36 12.94 3.48
CA GLY A 230 32.40 12.82 4.50
C GLY A 230 33.78 12.69 3.88
N HIS A 231 33.96 11.73 2.96
CA HIS A 231 35.24 11.54 2.26
C HIS A 231 35.68 12.76 1.44
N LYS A 232 34.74 13.46 0.78
CA LYS A 232 35.05 14.68 0.03
C LYS A 232 35.49 15.81 0.95
N ILE A 233 34.80 16.01 2.07
CA ILE A 233 35.16 17.04 3.05
C ILE A 233 36.53 16.73 3.64
N ASP A 234 36.77 15.48 4.06
CA ASP A 234 38.07 15.06 4.58
C ASP A 234 39.20 15.28 3.57
N PHE A 235 38.95 14.96 2.29
CA PHE A 235 39.90 15.20 1.21
C PHE A 235 40.20 16.69 1.02
N ILE A 236 39.17 17.54 0.94
CA ILE A 236 39.36 18.99 0.81
C ILE A 236 40.13 19.56 2.00
N LEU A 237 39.78 19.14 3.21
CA LEU A 237 40.49 19.54 4.43
C LEU A 237 41.96 19.11 4.36
N SER A 238 42.25 17.91 3.87
CA SER A 238 43.64 17.44 3.71
C SER A 238 44.45 18.28 2.70
N GLN A 239 43.81 18.77 1.64
CA GLN A 239 44.45 19.65 0.66
C GLN A 239 44.62 21.09 1.16
N CYS A 240 43.70 21.60 1.98
CA CYS A 240 43.83 22.93 2.57
C CYS A 240 44.94 23.03 3.63
N VAL A 241 45.31 21.90 4.26
CA VAL A 241 46.38 21.85 5.27
C VAL A 241 47.78 21.72 4.65
N LEU A 242 47.90 21.45 3.34
CA LEU A 242 49.18 21.54 2.64
C LEU A 242 49.55 23.02 2.43
N PRO A 243 50.68 23.51 2.98
CA PRO A 243 51.07 24.91 2.83
C PRO A 243 51.36 25.23 1.36
N LYS A 244 50.86 26.37 0.90
CA LYS A 244 51.37 27.08 -0.29
C LYS A 244 52.83 27.43 -0.04
N GLY A 245 53.75 26.58 -0.48
CA GLY A 245 55.16 26.74 -0.16
C GLY A 245 56.07 25.82 -0.95
N GLU A 246 55.95 25.82 -2.27
CA GLU A 246 57.11 25.57 -3.12
C GLU A 246 57.38 26.86 -3.91
N GLU A 247 58.10 27.78 -3.25
CA GLU A 247 58.93 28.74 -3.98
C GLU A 247 59.99 27.93 -4.72
N VAL A 248 59.81 27.80 -6.03
CA VAL A 248 60.85 27.35 -6.95
C VAL A 248 61.89 28.47 -7.04
N ASN A 249 62.92 28.43 -6.20
CA ASN A 249 64.14 29.21 -6.39
C ASN A 249 65.35 28.32 -6.06
N GLY A 250 66.24 28.18 -7.04
CA GLY A 250 67.35 27.23 -7.03
C GLY A 250 68.55 27.63 -6.18
N LEU A 251 69.69 27.01 -6.53
CA LEU A 251 71.01 26.96 -5.88
C LEU A 251 71.11 25.75 -4.94
N SER A 252 72.10 24.86 -4.97
CA SER A 252 73.40 24.72 -5.66
C SER A 252 73.86 23.27 -5.32
N GLU A 253 74.57 22.53 -6.17
CA GLU A 253 76.05 22.40 -6.24
C GLU A 253 76.27 21.17 -7.16
N THR A 254 76.96 21.31 -8.30
CA THR A 254 78.40 20.98 -8.49
C THR A 254 78.83 19.64 -7.94
#